data_AF-A0A7T5RUJ0-F1
#
_entry.id   AF-A0A7T5RUJ0-F1
#
_cell.length_a   1.000
_cell.length_b   1.000
_cell.length_c   1.000
_cell.angle_alpha   90.00
_cell.angle_beta   90.00
_cell.angle_gamma   90.00
#
_symmetry.space_group_name_H-M   'P 1'
#
loop_
_entity.id
_entity.type
_entity.pdbx_description
1 polymer ?
#
loop_
_entity_poly.entity_id
_entity_poly.type
_entity_poly.pdbx_seq_one_letter_code
_entity_poly.pdbx_strand_id
1 'polypeptide(L)'
;MAAPSVVGSFTSFIGVTSAGVALVSIPRPSGVVDGDYIVVFVRNQSSTASAEPSSPGFDHLGTAFLANNTSFRVNGYYGHAVTDASSEPANYVFSVTTTTGTNRCIVLAFIVRGVDLVNPVAGFYDSYSGNAVLNGASATIGREVGSYTAADPPVLALFAAGSEFTANNDHIPLTYPTGYTEAAQAVTSANITVSRTYTWVGAQEVAASPVGAVSMTWGSPTAAVAQGIALRGGVDPPDPTGAGYPEADGNGAETRLYYTSIDGPRTPANVIPVRRGFNSVAEMLATPGFTWAHRGGSASYPEMSLFAYTQAVVRGYGVLEVSLARTSDGVWFGLHDISTDRTSGGTYGNASSQTWAQIQAQQNLIGPGDPQPYMRWEEIVAAYGSTHIFVIDPKYTLGSYRTEFLNMVSNDLASERVIIKYSGGGSGATALSTAAQALGFETWGYFYAEDASAAQGGNGNLQTWGPYWTLIGMVRSASQAIWNEAIALGKPVIGHVITDQATYDEAISKGAAGVHVSGASVVEPVSWWTQ
;
A
#
# COMPACT_ATOMS: atom_id res chain seq x y z
N MET A 1 -18.34 11.68 12.09
CA MET A 1 -18.71 10.54 11.24
C MET A 1 -18.97 11.09 9.86
N ALA A 2 -18.01 10.92 8.95
CA ALA A 2 -18.26 11.06 7.53
C ALA A 2 -19.16 9.90 7.05
N ALA A 3 -19.99 10.15 6.04
CA ALA A 3 -20.75 9.08 5.41
C ALA A 3 -19.78 8.13 4.69
N PRO A 4 -19.97 6.80 4.77
CA PRO A 4 -19.26 5.88 3.90
C PRO A 4 -19.54 6.19 2.42
N SER A 5 -18.65 5.77 1.52
CA SER A 5 -18.85 5.94 0.08
C SER A 5 -18.49 4.69 -0.71
N VAL A 6 -19.23 4.44 -1.80
CA VAL A 6 -18.88 3.38 -2.76
C VAL A 6 -17.68 3.84 -3.58
N VAL A 7 -16.67 2.99 -3.71
CA VAL A 7 -15.44 3.29 -4.46
C VAL A 7 -15.08 2.18 -5.44
N GLY A 8 -14.33 2.55 -6.48
CA GLY A 8 -13.85 1.61 -7.49
C GLY A 8 -14.95 1.06 -8.39
N SER A 9 -14.68 -0.09 -9.01
CA SER A 9 -15.62 -0.82 -9.86
C SER A 9 -16.16 -2.05 -9.15
N PHE A 10 -17.45 -2.36 -9.36
CA PHE A 10 -18.03 -3.62 -8.89
C PHE A 10 -17.56 -4.82 -9.72
N THR A 11 -17.69 -6.01 -9.15
CA THR A 11 -17.58 -7.30 -9.84
C THR A 11 -18.91 -8.03 -9.77
N SER A 12 -19.13 -8.97 -10.69
CA SER A 12 -20.38 -9.73 -10.72
C SER A 12 -20.16 -11.20 -11.07
N PHE A 13 -20.98 -12.06 -10.50
CA PHE A 13 -21.22 -13.41 -11.00
C PHE A 13 -22.61 -13.46 -11.67
N ILE A 14 -22.68 -14.07 -12.85
CA ILE A 14 -23.92 -14.34 -13.57
C ILE A 14 -23.90 -15.82 -13.95
N GLY A 15 -24.85 -16.60 -13.43
CA GLY A 15 -24.88 -18.02 -13.70
C GLY A 15 -26.16 -18.71 -13.28
N VAL A 16 -26.09 -20.04 -13.18
CA VAL A 16 -27.19 -20.88 -12.70
C VAL A 16 -26.73 -21.77 -11.55
N THR A 17 -27.59 -21.97 -10.56
CA THR A 17 -27.40 -22.94 -9.48
C THR A 17 -28.37 -24.10 -9.65
N SER A 18 -27.91 -25.32 -9.48
CA SER A 18 -28.76 -26.52 -9.45
C SER A 18 -29.22 -26.86 -8.04
N ALA A 19 -30.15 -27.80 -7.92
CA ALA A 19 -30.53 -28.39 -6.64
C ALA A 19 -29.29 -28.92 -5.88
N GLY A 20 -29.26 -28.72 -4.57
CA GLY A 20 -28.11 -28.92 -3.71
C GLY A 20 -27.42 -27.61 -3.30
N VAL A 21 -26.20 -27.74 -2.79
CA VAL A 21 -25.34 -26.60 -2.45
C VAL A 21 -24.52 -26.25 -3.69
N ALA A 22 -24.76 -25.08 -4.27
CA ALA A 22 -23.96 -24.55 -5.38
C ALA A 22 -22.92 -23.57 -4.85
N LEU A 23 -21.69 -23.67 -5.35
CA LEU A 23 -20.62 -22.72 -5.05
C LEU A 23 -20.58 -21.64 -6.13
N VAL A 24 -20.73 -20.39 -5.70
CA VAL A 24 -20.70 -19.20 -6.54
C VAL A 24 -19.40 -18.46 -6.28
N SER A 25 -18.51 -18.44 -7.27
CA SER A 25 -17.25 -17.71 -7.20
C SER A 25 -17.43 -16.30 -7.75
N ILE A 26 -17.25 -15.29 -6.90
CA ILE A 26 -17.26 -13.88 -7.29
C ILE A 26 -15.83 -13.30 -7.22
N PRO A 27 -15.32 -12.66 -8.28
CA PRO A 27 -14.03 -12.00 -8.24
C PRO A 27 -14.00 -10.90 -7.19
N ARG A 28 -12.88 -10.77 -6.45
CA ARG A 28 -12.67 -9.63 -5.55
C ARG A 28 -12.67 -8.32 -6.37
N PRO A 29 -13.42 -7.28 -5.97
CA PRO A 29 -13.32 -5.96 -6.57
C PRO A 29 -11.87 -5.44 -6.60
N SER A 30 -11.48 -4.71 -7.65
CA SER A 30 -10.13 -4.15 -7.74
C SER A 30 -9.98 -2.91 -6.84
N GLY A 31 -8.78 -2.67 -6.33
CA GLY A 31 -8.47 -1.47 -5.54
C GLY A 31 -8.87 -1.52 -4.07
N VAL A 32 -9.07 -2.73 -3.52
CA VAL A 32 -9.26 -2.96 -2.08
C VAL A 32 -8.00 -2.54 -1.31
N VAL A 33 -8.18 -1.81 -0.21
CA VAL A 33 -7.13 -1.43 0.75
C VAL A 33 -7.56 -1.75 2.18
N ASP A 34 -6.61 -1.73 3.12
CA ASP A 34 -6.90 -1.93 4.54
C ASP A 34 -7.92 -0.90 5.04
N GLY A 35 -8.90 -1.36 5.80
CA GLY A 35 -9.98 -0.52 6.31
C GLY A 35 -11.20 -0.43 5.39
N ASP A 36 -11.17 -1.03 4.20
CA ASP A 36 -12.33 -1.12 3.32
C ASP A 36 -13.36 -2.14 3.84
N TYR A 37 -14.61 -1.96 3.41
CA TYR A 37 -15.70 -2.91 3.66
C TYR A 37 -16.26 -3.41 2.33
N ILE A 38 -16.19 -4.72 2.09
CA ILE A 38 -16.70 -5.33 0.86
C ILE A 38 -18.15 -5.70 1.08
N VAL A 39 -19.03 -5.13 0.24
CA VAL A 39 -20.46 -5.42 0.25
C VAL A 39 -20.79 -6.32 -0.91
N VAL A 40 -21.51 -7.41 -0.62
CA VAL A 40 -22.00 -8.38 -1.60
C VAL A 40 -23.52 -8.41 -1.55
N PHE A 41 -24.18 -8.31 -2.71
CA PHE A 41 -25.61 -8.57 -2.83
C PHE A 41 -25.84 -9.86 -3.62
N VAL A 42 -26.50 -10.83 -3.00
CA VAL A 42 -26.83 -12.13 -3.61
C VAL A 42 -28.28 -12.12 -4.05
N ARG A 43 -28.56 -12.52 -5.29
CA ARG A 43 -29.90 -12.74 -5.82
C ARG A 43 -30.00 -14.09 -6.54
N ASN A 44 -30.81 -15.01 -6.02
CA ASN A 44 -31.06 -16.30 -6.68
C ASN A 44 -32.56 -16.50 -6.92
N GLN A 45 -32.93 -17.11 -8.03
CA GLN A 45 -34.35 -17.32 -8.40
C GLN A 45 -35.09 -18.38 -7.57
N SER A 46 -34.38 -19.14 -6.74
CA SER A 46 -34.97 -20.23 -5.97
C SER A 46 -35.96 -19.72 -4.92
N SER A 47 -37.16 -20.28 -4.92
CA SER A 47 -38.18 -20.13 -3.88
C SER A 47 -38.12 -21.22 -2.82
N THR A 48 -37.13 -22.10 -2.91
CA THR A 48 -37.00 -23.32 -2.09
C THR A 48 -35.62 -23.42 -1.45
N ALA A 49 -34.97 -22.28 -1.27
CA ALA A 49 -33.71 -22.21 -0.54
C ALA A 49 -33.96 -22.49 0.95
N SER A 50 -33.33 -23.53 1.46
CA SER A 50 -33.48 -24.00 2.84
C SER A 50 -32.41 -23.47 3.78
N ALA A 51 -31.36 -22.87 3.25
CA ALA A 51 -30.26 -22.29 4.00
C ALA A 51 -29.83 -20.96 3.38
N GLU A 52 -29.38 -20.07 4.25
CA GLU A 52 -28.88 -18.76 3.88
C GLU A 52 -27.59 -18.88 3.06
N PRO A 53 -27.41 -18.04 2.01
CA PRO A 53 -26.11 -17.88 1.38
C PRO A 53 -25.02 -17.53 2.39
N SER A 54 -23.85 -18.15 2.28
CA SER A 54 -22.74 -17.87 3.20
C SER A 54 -21.38 -17.98 2.53
N SER A 55 -20.41 -17.21 3.02
CA SER A 55 -19.01 -17.26 2.62
C SER A 55 -18.13 -16.99 3.86
N PRO A 56 -16.97 -17.64 4.01
CA PRO A 56 -16.06 -17.34 5.11
C PRO A 56 -15.72 -15.85 5.18
N GLY A 57 -15.83 -15.26 6.38
CA GLY A 57 -15.56 -13.85 6.62
C GLY A 57 -16.69 -12.88 6.27
N PHE A 58 -17.80 -13.35 5.69
CA PHE A 58 -18.95 -12.49 5.38
C PHE A 58 -20.09 -12.67 6.38
N ASP A 59 -20.57 -11.55 6.90
CA ASP A 59 -21.75 -11.48 7.76
C ASP A 59 -22.98 -11.00 6.97
N HIS A 60 -24.16 -11.52 7.30
CA HIS A 60 -25.42 -11.01 6.75
C HIS A 60 -25.70 -9.60 7.27
N LEU A 61 -26.03 -8.70 6.36
CA LEU A 61 -26.47 -7.35 6.65
C LEU A 61 -27.98 -7.20 6.46
N GLY A 62 -28.66 -6.73 7.50
CA GLY A 62 -30.06 -6.30 7.43
C GLY A 62 -31.06 -7.41 7.72
N THR A 63 -32.09 -7.50 6.87
CA THR A 63 -33.27 -8.32 7.14
C THR A 63 -32.98 -9.80 7.09
N ALA A 64 -33.29 -10.50 8.19
CA ALA A 64 -33.07 -11.93 8.35
C ALA A 64 -33.55 -12.76 7.16
N PHE A 65 -32.76 -13.78 6.82
CA PHE A 65 -33.02 -14.65 5.69
C PHE A 65 -34.32 -15.43 5.88
N LEU A 66 -35.13 -15.49 4.83
CA LEU A 66 -36.41 -16.18 4.85
C LEU A 66 -36.36 -17.45 3.98
N ALA A 67 -36.25 -18.60 4.65
CA ALA A 67 -36.18 -19.91 3.99
C ALA A 67 -37.52 -20.32 3.34
N ASN A 68 -37.44 -21.09 2.25
CA ASN A 68 -38.56 -21.79 1.60
C ASN A 68 -39.80 -20.93 1.30
N ASN A 69 -39.59 -19.70 0.82
CA ASN A 69 -40.69 -18.79 0.53
C ASN A 69 -41.03 -18.78 -0.97
N THR A 70 -42.27 -19.17 -1.31
CA THR A 70 -42.79 -19.19 -2.69
C THR A 70 -43.02 -17.81 -3.31
N SER A 71 -43.21 -16.79 -2.47
CA SER A 71 -43.46 -15.42 -2.91
C SER A 71 -42.16 -14.64 -3.13
N PHE A 72 -41.08 -15.02 -2.45
CA PHE A 72 -39.83 -14.26 -2.41
C PHE A 72 -38.63 -15.16 -2.59
N ARG A 73 -37.88 -14.90 -3.66
CA ARG A 73 -36.69 -15.64 -4.06
C ARG A 73 -35.50 -15.18 -3.18
N VAL A 74 -34.38 -15.90 -3.16
CA VAL A 74 -33.24 -15.54 -2.29
C VAL A 74 -32.71 -14.14 -2.62
N ASN A 75 -32.64 -13.25 -1.62
CA ASN A 75 -32.01 -11.95 -1.72
C ASN A 75 -31.38 -11.53 -0.38
N GLY A 76 -30.17 -11.00 -0.38
CA GLY A 76 -29.48 -10.62 0.85
C GLY A 76 -28.23 -9.80 0.61
N TYR A 77 -27.95 -8.89 1.53
CA TYR A 77 -26.68 -8.20 1.63
C TYR A 77 -25.74 -8.94 2.56
N TYR A 78 -24.45 -8.94 2.23
CA TYR A 78 -23.39 -9.53 3.01
C TYR A 78 -22.21 -8.56 3.08
N GLY A 79 -21.53 -8.50 4.22
CA GLY A 79 -20.44 -7.57 4.46
C GLY A 79 -19.19 -8.26 4.97
N HIS A 80 -18.03 -7.79 4.55
CA HIS A 80 -16.72 -8.28 4.97
C HIS A 80 -15.78 -7.12 5.27
N ALA A 81 -15.24 -7.06 6.48
CA ALA A 81 -14.25 -6.07 6.88
C ALA A 81 -12.85 -6.49 6.42
N VAL A 82 -12.20 -5.64 5.63
CA VAL A 82 -10.84 -5.88 5.14
C VAL A 82 -9.83 -5.34 6.15
N THR A 83 -9.23 -6.23 6.93
CA THR A 83 -8.19 -5.86 7.91
C THR A 83 -6.78 -5.91 7.34
N ASP A 84 -6.55 -6.72 6.30
CA ASP A 84 -5.29 -6.83 5.55
C ASP A 84 -5.58 -7.17 4.08
N ALA A 85 -5.57 -6.16 3.23
CA ALA A 85 -5.86 -6.26 1.80
C ALA A 85 -4.86 -7.13 1.03
N SER A 86 -3.64 -7.32 1.55
CA SER A 86 -2.63 -8.18 0.94
C SER A 86 -2.95 -9.66 1.12
N SER A 87 -3.73 -10.00 2.16
CA SER A 87 -4.16 -11.36 2.48
C SER A 87 -5.47 -11.77 1.77
N GLU A 88 -6.22 -10.80 1.24
CA GLU A 88 -7.53 -11.02 0.64
C GLU A 88 -7.46 -11.92 -0.62
N PRO A 89 -8.35 -12.93 -0.75
CA PRO A 89 -8.32 -13.87 -1.86
C PRO A 89 -8.72 -13.22 -3.19
N ALA A 90 -8.27 -13.80 -4.30
CA ALA A 90 -8.66 -13.34 -5.64
C ALA A 90 -10.16 -13.48 -5.92
N ASN A 91 -10.84 -14.42 -5.26
CA ASN A 91 -12.28 -14.67 -5.38
C ASN A 91 -12.87 -15.01 -4.01
N TYR A 92 -14.10 -14.56 -3.77
CA TYR A 92 -14.93 -15.02 -2.66
C TYR A 92 -15.86 -16.13 -3.15
N VAL A 93 -16.05 -17.17 -2.34
CA VAL A 93 -16.88 -18.32 -2.70
C VAL A 93 -18.10 -18.37 -1.79
N PHE A 94 -19.28 -18.11 -2.35
CA PHE A 94 -20.55 -18.19 -1.66
C PHE A 94 -21.20 -19.56 -1.87
N SER A 95 -21.64 -20.18 -0.79
CA SER A 95 -22.48 -21.38 -0.82
C SER A 95 -23.94 -20.96 -0.92
N VAL A 96 -24.63 -21.30 -2.01
CA VAL A 96 -26.05 -21.02 -2.22
C VAL A 96 -26.82 -22.33 -2.29
N THR A 97 -27.71 -22.56 -1.33
CA THR A 97 -28.46 -23.83 -1.24
C THR A 97 -29.83 -23.68 -1.88
N THR A 98 -30.15 -24.55 -2.84
CA THR A 98 -31.48 -24.64 -3.45
C THR A 98 -31.98 -26.08 -3.39
N THR A 99 -33.25 -26.31 -3.06
CA THR A 99 -33.74 -27.70 -2.92
C THR A 99 -34.36 -28.26 -4.21
N THR A 100 -34.65 -27.41 -5.20
CA THR A 100 -35.27 -27.84 -6.47
C THR A 100 -34.81 -27.03 -7.68
N GLY A 101 -34.59 -27.74 -8.80
CA GLY A 101 -34.44 -27.16 -10.15
C GLY A 101 -33.13 -26.40 -10.41
N THR A 102 -33.05 -25.80 -11.58
CA THR A 102 -31.97 -24.89 -12.00
C THR A 102 -32.46 -23.45 -11.89
N ASN A 103 -31.76 -22.62 -11.12
CA ASN A 103 -32.16 -21.27 -10.77
C ASN A 103 -31.11 -20.27 -11.25
N ARG A 104 -31.51 -19.16 -11.90
CA ARG A 104 -30.54 -18.11 -12.23
C ARG A 104 -30.06 -17.41 -10.96
N CYS A 105 -28.78 -17.10 -10.92
CA CYS A 105 -28.12 -16.44 -9.81
C CYS A 105 -27.31 -15.25 -10.32
N ILE A 106 -27.49 -14.11 -9.66
CA ILE A 106 -26.66 -12.92 -9.82
C ILE A 106 -26.06 -12.62 -8.45
N VAL A 107 -24.75 -12.39 -8.41
CA VAL A 107 -24.06 -11.87 -7.23
C VAL A 107 -23.31 -10.63 -7.66
N LEU A 108 -23.39 -9.56 -6.88
CA LEU A 108 -22.71 -8.29 -7.10
C LEU A 108 -21.80 -8.01 -5.91
N ALA A 109 -20.55 -7.61 -6.12
CA ALA A 109 -19.63 -7.21 -5.06
C ALA A 109 -19.02 -5.85 -5.36
N PHE A 110 -18.93 -4.97 -4.36
CA PHE A 110 -18.35 -3.63 -4.49
C PHE A 110 -17.74 -3.18 -3.16
N ILE A 111 -16.88 -2.15 -3.23
CA ILE A 111 -16.15 -1.63 -2.08
C ILE A 111 -16.90 -0.44 -1.50
N VAL A 112 -17.06 -0.42 -0.19
CA VAL A 112 -17.50 0.74 0.57
C VAL A 112 -16.39 1.16 1.53
N ARG A 113 -15.97 2.42 1.44
CA ARG A 113 -14.90 2.98 2.27
C ARG A 113 -15.47 3.84 3.38
N GLY A 114 -14.84 3.81 4.56
CA GLY A 114 -15.25 4.61 5.72
C GLY A 114 -16.41 4.01 6.52
N VAL A 115 -16.64 2.70 6.43
CA VAL A 115 -17.65 1.99 7.24
C VAL A 115 -17.10 1.71 8.65
N ASP A 116 -17.97 1.74 9.66
CA ASP A 116 -17.64 1.20 10.99
C ASP A 116 -17.45 -0.31 10.89
N LEU A 117 -16.19 -0.78 10.92
CA LEU A 117 -15.86 -2.20 10.77
C LEU A 117 -16.32 -3.06 11.96
N VAL A 118 -16.67 -2.45 13.10
CA VAL A 118 -17.15 -3.15 14.29
C VAL A 118 -18.67 -3.25 14.28
N ASN A 119 -19.36 -2.15 13.96
CA ASN A 119 -20.83 -2.07 13.94
C ASN A 119 -21.36 -1.46 12.63
N PRO A 120 -21.22 -2.17 11.49
CA PRO A 120 -21.39 -1.59 10.16
C PRO A 120 -22.83 -1.23 9.81
N VAL A 121 -23.83 -1.87 10.41
CA VAL A 121 -25.25 -1.64 10.07
C VAL A 121 -25.86 -0.61 11.02
N ALA A 122 -26.27 0.53 10.46
CA ALA A 122 -26.97 1.60 11.17
C ALA A 122 -28.50 1.40 11.21
N GLY A 123 -29.05 0.68 10.24
CA GLY A 123 -30.48 0.41 10.14
C GLY A 123 -30.81 -0.32 8.85
N PHE A 124 -32.02 -0.86 8.75
CA PHE A 124 -32.49 -1.55 7.54
C PHE A 124 -34.02 -1.62 7.52
N TYR A 125 -34.57 -1.89 6.35
CA TYR A 125 -36.01 -2.12 6.18
C TYR A 125 -36.36 -3.59 6.40
N ASP A 126 -37.19 -3.85 7.41
CA ASP A 126 -37.52 -5.17 7.95
C ASP A 126 -38.27 -6.12 7.01
N SER A 127 -38.81 -5.63 5.90
CA SER A 127 -39.42 -6.47 4.88
C SER A 127 -38.36 -7.11 3.98
N TYR A 128 -38.33 -8.44 3.97
CA TYR A 128 -37.34 -9.21 3.20
C TYR A 128 -37.40 -8.94 1.69
N SER A 129 -38.56 -8.57 1.14
CA SER A 129 -38.77 -8.42 -0.31
C SER A 129 -39.30 -7.04 -0.74
N GLY A 130 -39.52 -6.14 0.22
CA GLY A 130 -40.14 -4.85 -0.03
C GLY A 130 -41.64 -4.92 -0.32
N ASN A 131 -42.29 -3.76 -0.30
CA ASN A 131 -43.71 -3.61 -0.62
C ASN A 131 -43.92 -3.66 -2.13
N ALA A 132 -45.03 -4.25 -2.57
CA ALA A 132 -45.37 -4.29 -3.98
C ALA A 132 -45.78 -2.89 -4.48
N VAL A 133 -45.17 -2.44 -5.57
CA VAL A 133 -45.64 -1.28 -6.33
C VAL A 133 -46.57 -1.79 -7.43
N LEU A 134 -47.83 -1.36 -7.42
CA LEU A 134 -48.87 -1.87 -8.29
C LEU A 134 -49.19 -0.91 -9.44
N ASN A 135 -49.46 -1.45 -10.63
CA ASN A 135 -50.15 -0.76 -11.71
C ASN A 135 -51.61 -1.21 -11.73
N GLY A 136 -52.51 -0.32 -11.32
CA GLY A 136 -53.92 -0.65 -11.11
C GLY A 136 -54.11 -1.63 -9.94
N ALA A 137 -55.13 -2.50 -10.01
CA ALA A 137 -55.60 -3.26 -8.87
C ALA A 137 -54.80 -4.54 -8.53
N SER A 138 -53.87 -5.01 -9.37
CA SER A 138 -53.19 -6.31 -9.10
C SER A 138 -51.83 -6.54 -9.76
N ALA A 139 -51.43 -5.79 -10.78
CA ALA A 139 -50.16 -6.06 -11.47
C ALA A 139 -48.99 -5.44 -10.70
N THR A 140 -48.10 -6.26 -10.14
CA THR A 140 -46.87 -5.76 -9.52
C THR A 140 -45.91 -5.31 -10.62
N ILE A 141 -45.56 -4.04 -10.63
CA ILE A 141 -44.60 -3.43 -11.57
C ILE A 141 -43.26 -3.13 -10.93
N GLY A 142 -43.13 -3.27 -9.61
CA GLY A 142 -41.90 -2.97 -8.91
C GLY A 142 -41.98 -3.26 -7.42
N ARG A 143 -40.94 -2.85 -6.70
CA ARG A 143 -40.86 -2.96 -5.25
C ARG A 143 -40.40 -1.66 -4.62
N GLU A 144 -40.90 -1.42 -3.42
CA GLU A 144 -40.57 -0.29 -2.58
C GLU A 144 -39.96 -0.78 -1.26
N VAL A 145 -38.89 -0.12 -0.86
CA VAL A 145 -38.41 -0.12 0.52
C VAL A 145 -39.04 1.08 1.20
N GLY A 146 -39.84 0.83 2.25
CA GLY A 146 -40.42 1.90 3.05
C GLY A 146 -39.35 2.67 3.84
N SER A 147 -39.71 3.81 4.43
CA SER A 147 -38.78 4.55 5.29
C SER A 147 -38.40 3.73 6.52
N TYR A 148 -37.13 3.76 6.92
CA TYR A 148 -36.65 3.08 8.11
C TYR A 148 -35.67 3.96 8.89
N THR A 149 -35.58 3.71 10.20
CA THR A 149 -34.65 4.43 11.07
C THR A 149 -33.23 3.95 10.81
N ALA A 150 -32.33 4.89 10.54
CA ALA A 150 -30.89 4.68 10.65
C ALA A 150 -30.36 5.36 11.93
N ALA A 151 -29.59 4.63 12.71
CA ALA A 151 -28.80 5.17 13.80
C ALA A 151 -27.59 5.95 13.26
N ASP A 152 -27.13 6.94 14.00
CA ASP A 152 -25.80 7.54 13.79
C ASP A 152 -25.54 8.11 12.38
N PRO A 153 -26.44 8.94 11.80
CA PRO A 153 -26.17 9.62 10.54
C PRO A 153 -25.01 10.63 10.65
N PRO A 154 -24.32 10.97 9.54
CA PRO A 154 -24.64 10.55 8.17
C PRO A 154 -24.29 9.08 7.87
N VAL A 155 -25.15 8.42 7.11
CA VAL A 155 -25.02 7.00 6.72
C VAL A 155 -24.99 6.84 5.20
N LEU A 156 -24.49 5.70 4.72
CA LEU A 156 -24.65 5.30 3.33
C LEU A 156 -25.84 4.34 3.21
N ALA A 157 -26.96 4.83 2.69
CA ALA A 157 -28.11 4.00 2.38
C ALA A 157 -27.87 3.23 1.08
N LEU A 158 -27.96 1.90 1.14
CA LEU A 158 -27.93 1.01 -0.01
C LEU A 158 -29.36 0.52 -0.30
N PHE A 159 -29.74 0.57 -1.57
CA PHE A 159 -31.00 0.01 -2.06
C PHE A 159 -30.71 -0.98 -3.17
N ALA A 160 -31.15 -2.22 -2.99
CA ALA A 160 -31.07 -3.25 -4.02
C ALA A 160 -32.47 -3.55 -4.51
N ALA A 161 -32.61 -3.68 -5.83
CA ALA A 161 -33.82 -4.20 -6.44
C ALA A 161 -33.48 -5.25 -7.50
N GLY A 162 -34.23 -6.33 -7.50
CA GLY A 162 -34.04 -7.44 -8.43
C GLY A 162 -35.37 -7.89 -9.02
N SER A 163 -35.36 -8.27 -10.29
CA SER A 163 -36.57 -8.62 -11.02
C SER A 163 -36.34 -9.71 -12.05
N GLU A 164 -37.40 -10.42 -12.41
CA GLU A 164 -37.40 -11.47 -13.41
C GLU A 164 -38.40 -11.24 -14.51
N PHE A 165 -37.99 -11.64 -15.72
CA PHE A 165 -38.76 -11.39 -16.93
C PHE A 165 -38.81 -12.66 -17.78
N THR A 166 -40.01 -12.97 -18.26
CA THR A 166 -40.20 -13.90 -19.37
C THR A 166 -39.70 -13.30 -20.69
N ALA A 167 -39.56 -14.14 -21.71
CA ALA A 167 -39.25 -13.69 -23.06
C ALA A 167 -40.18 -12.55 -23.51
N ASN A 168 -39.60 -11.60 -24.24
CA ASN A 168 -40.18 -10.39 -24.81
C ASN A 168 -40.56 -9.28 -23.83
N ASN A 169 -40.43 -9.49 -22.52
CA ASN A 169 -40.56 -8.43 -21.53
C ASN A 169 -39.20 -7.78 -21.27
N ASP A 170 -39.15 -6.45 -21.32
CA ASP A 170 -37.91 -5.70 -21.11
C ASP A 170 -37.53 -5.61 -19.63
N HIS A 171 -36.24 -5.76 -19.37
CA HIS A 171 -35.59 -5.62 -18.07
C HIS A 171 -35.17 -4.19 -17.75
N ILE A 172 -35.17 -3.30 -18.73
CA ILE A 172 -34.80 -1.90 -18.52
C ILE A 172 -35.79 -1.29 -17.51
N PRO A 173 -35.29 -0.77 -16.37
CA PRO A 173 -36.14 -0.09 -15.40
C PRO A 173 -36.84 1.12 -16.01
N LEU A 174 -38.12 1.30 -15.69
CA LEU A 174 -38.87 2.50 -16.06
C LEU A 174 -38.55 3.67 -15.14
N THR A 175 -38.17 3.37 -13.90
CA THR A 175 -37.78 4.36 -12.89
C THR A 175 -36.52 3.88 -12.19
N TYR A 176 -35.62 4.82 -11.91
CA TYR A 176 -34.52 4.63 -10.98
C TYR A 176 -34.80 5.43 -9.71
N PRO A 177 -34.42 4.92 -8.54
CA PRO A 177 -34.42 5.66 -7.29
C PRO A 177 -33.82 7.07 -7.39
N THR A 178 -34.60 8.10 -7.10
CA THR A 178 -34.10 9.48 -7.09
C THR A 178 -33.11 9.67 -5.93
N GLY A 179 -31.95 10.28 -6.21
CA GLY A 179 -30.92 10.55 -5.20
C GLY A 179 -29.95 9.39 -4.95
N TYR A 180 -30.18 8.21 -5.53
CA TYR A 180 -29.23 7.10 -5.47
C TYR A 180 -28.34 7.09 -6.71
N THR A 181 -27.04 6.90 -6.49
CA THR A 181 -26.07 6.61 -7.55
C THR A 181 -25.93 5.11 -7.72
N GLU A 182 -25.79 4.63 -8.95
CA GLU A 182 -25.56 3.20 -9.21
C GLU A 182 -24.24 2.74 -8.60
N ALA A 183 -24.32 1.73 -7.72
CA ALA A 183 -23.16 1.05 -7.14
C ALA A 183 -22.81 -0.22 -7.95
N ALA A 184 -23.83 -0.98 -8.37
CA ALA A 184 -23.64 -2.20 -9.15
C ALA A 184 -24.90 -2.60 -9.90
N GLN A 185 -24.76 -3.26 -11.05
CA GLN A 185 -25.88 -3.90 -11.74
C GLN A 185 -25.46 -5.10 -12.57
N ALA A 186 -26.39 -6.02 -12.83
CA ALA A 186 -26.18 -7.10 -13.78
C ALA A 186 -27.50 -7.63 -14.36
N VAL A 187 -27.42 -8.20 -15.56
CA VAL A 187 -28.50 -8.93 -16.22
C VAL A 187 -27.99 -10.28 -16.72
N THR A 188 -28.77 -11.35 -16.58
CA THR A 188 -28.37 -12.68 -17.07
C THR A 188 -28.28 -12.76 -18.60
N SER A 189 -29.00 -11.89 -19.31
CA SER A 189 -28.91 -11.72 -20.76
C SER A 189 -29.58 -10.42 -21.19
N ALA A 190 -28.91 -9.65 -22.06
CA ALA A 190 -29.49 -8.47 -22.69
C ALA A 190 -30.49 -8.82 -23.81
N ASN A 191 -30.46 -10.05 -24.35
CA ASN A 191 -31.32 -10.46 -25.46
C ASN A 191 -32.78 -10.62 -25.00
N ILE A 192 -33.69 -9.74 -25.40
CA ILE A 192 -35.11 -9.75 -24.98
C ILE A 192 -35.90 -11.02 -25.33
N THR A 193 -35.39 -11.93 -26.17
CA THR A 193 -36.13 -13.15 -26.57
C THR A 193 -36.05 -14.34 -25.60
N VAL A 194 -35.28 -14.26 -24.52
CA VAL A 194 -35.13 -15.33 -23.51
C VAL A 194 -35.69 -14.96 -22.13
N SER A 195 -35.73 -15.85 -21.14
CA SER A 195 -36.03 -15.42 -19.76
C SER A 195 -34.75 -14.90 -19.07
N ARG A 196 -34.88 -13.91 -18.19
CA ARG A 196 -33.74 -13.25 -17.54
C ARG A 196 -33.99 -12.86 -16.08
N THR A 197 -32.92 -12.61 -15.35
CA THR A 197 -32.90 -11.87 -14.08
C THR A 197 -32.13 -10.58 -14.29
N TYR A 198 -32.60 -9.51 -13.66
CA TYR A 198 -31.89 -8.25 -13.51
C TYR A 198 -31.73 -7.92 -12.03
N THR A 199 -30.59 -7.36 -11.65
CA THR A 199 -30.33 -6.85 -10.30
C THR A 199 -29.64 -5.51 -10.43
N TRP A 200 -30.05 -4.56 -9.60
CA TRP A 200 -29.46 -3.23 -9.47
C TRP A 200 -29.26 -2.90 -7.99
N VAL A 201 -28.15 -2.26 -7.66
CA VAL A 201 -27.83 -1.73 -6.34
C VAL A 201 -27.45 -0.27 -6.49
N GLY A 202 -28.12 0.60 -5.74
CA GLY A 202 -27.80 2.01 -5.62
C GLY A 202 -27.31 2.37 -4.23
N ALA A 203 -26.59 3.48 -4.14
CA ALA A 203 -26.11 4.07 -2.91
C ALA A 203 -26.50 5.56 -2.81
N GLN A 204 -26.90 6.00 -1.62
CA GLN A 204 -27.22 7.39 -1.32
C GLN A 204 -26.63 7.77 0.05
N GLU A 205 -25.93 8.89 0.13
CA GLU A 205 -25.61 9.50 1.41
C GLU A 205 -26.87 10.10 2.05
N VAL A 206 -27.14 9.73 3.29
CA VAL A 206 -28.29 10.20 4.06
C VAL A 206 -27.80 10.94 5.29
N ALA A 207 -27.92 12.27 5.26
CA ALA A 207 -27.41 13.16 6.30
C ALA A 207 -28.21 13.12 7.62
N ALA A 208 -29.46 12.64 7.60
CA ALA A 208 -30.31 12.56 8.78
C ALA A 208 -31.31 11.40 8.67
N SER A 209 -31.66 10.79 9.81
CA SER A 209 -32.68 9.75 9.93
C SER A 209 -34.08 10.36 9.87
N PRO A 210 -35.09 9.68 9.27
CA PRO A 210 -35.05 8.34 8.69
C PRO A 210 -34.47 8.31 7.27
N VAL A 211 -34.02 7.13 6.84
CA VAL A 211 -33.78 6.89 5.41
C VAL A 211 -35.15 6.89 4.71
N GLY A 212 -35.26 7.70 3.65
CA GLY A 212 -36.51 7.89 2.91
C GLY A 212 -36.97 6.62 2.18
N ALA A 213 -38.28 6.52 1.94
CA ALA A 213 -38.83 5.45 1.12
C ALA A 213 -38.33 5.57 -0.34
N VAL A 214 -38.07 4.42 -0.96
CA VAL A 214 -37.46 4.34 -2.28
C VAL A 214 -38.01 3.14 -3.05
N SER A 215 -38.27 3.32 -4.34
CA SER A 215 -38.81 2.27 -5.20
C SER A 215 -38.15 2.23 -6.57
N MET A 216 -38.32 1.09 -7.23
CA MET A 216 -37.86 0.85 -8.59
C MET A 216 -38.90 0.01 -9.33
N THR A 217 -39.25 0.43 -10.55
CA THR A 217 -40.30 -0.20 -11.36
C THR A 217 -39.83 -0.60 -12.74
N TRP A 218 -40.49 -1.60 -13.31
CA TRP A 218 -40.32 -2.12 -14.66
C TRP A 218 -41.66 -2.16 -15.39
N GLY A 219 -41.62 -2.40 -16.71
CA GLY A 219 -42.84 -2.52 -17.51
C GLY A 219 -43.69 -3.73 -17.12
N SER A 220 -43.11 -4.93 -17.23
CA SER A 220 -43.82 -6.20 -17.04
C SER A 220 -42.97 -7.26 -16.33
N PRO A 221 -42.58 -7.04 -15.05
CA PRO A 221 -41.84 -8.04 -14.30
C PRO A 221 -42.76 -9.21 -13.90
N THR A 222 -42.22 -10.43 -13.90
CA THR A 222 -42.93 -11.64 -13.43
C THR A 222 -42.74 -11.84 -11.92
N ALA A 223 -41.64 -11.36 -11.38
CA ALA A 223 -41.37 -11.29 -9.95
C ALA A 223 -40.39 -10.13 -9.70
N ALA A 224 -40.47 -9.52 -8.52
CA ALA A 224 -39.58 -8.44 -8.12
C ALA A 224 -39.34 -8.48 -6.60
N VAL A 225 -38.17 -8.03 -6.17
CA VAL A 225 -37.76 -7.90 -4.76
C VAL A 225 -37.02 -6.58 -4.58
N ALA A 226 -37.08 -6.01 -3.37
CA ALA A 226 -36.19 -4.94 -2.96
C ALA A 226 -35.73 -5.12 -1.51
N GLN A 227 -34.53 -4.64 -1.20
CA GLN A 227 -33.98 -4.55 0.15
C GLN A 227 -33.28 -3.21 0.34
N GLY A 228 -33.30 -2.71 1.58
CA GLY A 228 -32.60 -1.49 1.95
C GLY A 228 -31.87 -1.66 3.27
N ILE A 229 -30.61 -1.25 3.30
CA ILE A 229 -29.77 -1.18 4.49
C ILE A 229 -29.08 0.18 4.54
N ALA A 230 -28.73 0.64 5.74
CA ALA A 230 -27.89 1.80 5.96
C ALA A 230 -26.58 1.37 6.60
N LEU A 231 -25.47 1.69 5.95
CA LEU A 231 -24.14 1.48 6.51
C LEU A 231 -23.72 2.69 7.34
N ARG A 232 -23.30 2.40 8.56
CA ARG A 232 -22.80 3.36 9.54
C ARG A 232 -21.43 3.86 9.09
N GLY A 233 -21.24 5.18 9.11
CA GLY A 233 -19.91 5.77 9.06
C GLY A 233 -19.06 5.25 10.21
N GLY A 234 -17.82 4.84 9.92
CA GLY A 234 -16.84 4.70 10.98
C GLY A 234 -16.84 5.99 11.79
N VAL A 235 -16.74 5.88 13.12
CA VAL A 235 -16.40 7.06 13.91
C VAL A 235 -15.10 7.56 13.30
N ASP A 236 -15.13 8.74 12.67
CA ASP A 236 -13.92 9.53 12.58
C ASP A 236 -13.34 9.47 14.00
N PRO A 237 -12.05 9.18 14.16
CA PRO A 237 -11.44 9.18 15.48
C PRO A 237 -11.96 10.43 16.22
N PRO A 238 -12.48 10.29 17.46
CA PRO A 238 -13.22 11.37 18.12
C PRO A 238 -12.46 12.69 18.00
N ASP A 239 -13.18 13.81 17.96
CA ASP A 239 -12.54 15.13 17.94
C ASP A 239 -11.42 15.12 18.98
N PRO A 240 -10.18 15.32 18.54
CA PRO A 240 -9.03 14.89 19.29
C PRO A 240 -8.97 15.61 20.64
N THR A 241 -8.91 14.84 21.73
CA THR A 241 -8.79 15.43 23.06
C THR A 241 -7.33 15.81 23.33
N GLY A 242 -7.09 17.08 23.63
CA GLY A 242 -5.75 17.66 23.86
C GLY A 242 -5.53 18.92 23.03
N ALA A 243 -4.49 19.69 23.36
CA ALA A 243 -4.24 20.99 22.71
C ALA A 243 -3.95 20.87 21.20
N GLY A 244 -3.58 19.69 20.69
CA GLY A 244 -3.07 19.52 19.33
C GLY A 244 -1.70 20.19 19.16
N TYR A 245 -0.91 19.69 18.23
CA TYR A 245 0.33 20.39 17.88
C TYR A 245 -0.03 21.56 16.95
N PRO A 246 0.34 22.81 17.29
CA PRO A 246 0.02 23.97 16.45
C PRO A 246 0.84 23.89 15.16
N GLU A 247 0.15 23.94 14.03
CA GLU A 247 0.74 24.03 12.69
C GLU A 247 0.03 25.16 11.94
N ALA A 248 0.69 25.81 10.99
CA ALA A 248 0.00 26.70 10.07
C ALA A 248 -0.38 25.86 8.85
N ASP A 249 -1.63 25.96 8.36
CA ASP A 249 -1.88 25.49 7.01
C ASP A 249 -0.98 26.27 6.03
N GLY A 250 -0.82 25.75 4.81
CA GLY A 250 -0.03 26.41 3.77
C GLY A 250 -0.49 27.83 3.40
N ASN A 251 -1.58 28.33 4.01
CA ASN A 251 -2.15 29.67 3.83
C ASN A 251 -2.04 30.54 5.11
N GLY A 252 -1.36 30.07 6.16
CA GLY A 252 -1.14 30.82 7.40
C GLY A 252 -2.29 30.76 8.41
N ALA A 253 -3.32 29.94 8.19
CA ALA A 253 -4.36 29.69 9.18
C ALA A 253 -3.89 28.64 10.20
N GLU A 254 -4.22 28.86 11.47
CA GLU A 254 -3.84 27.95 12.56
C GLU A 254 -4.59 26.62 12.42
N THR A 255 -3.85 25.54 12.20
CA THR A 255 -4.34 24.15 12.19
C THR A 255 -3.71 23.36 13.35
N ARG A 256 -4.31 22.22 13.68
CA ARG A 256 -3.88 21.39 14.81
C ARG A 256 -3.66 19.96 14.32
N LEU A 257 -2.45 19.43 14.49
CA LEU A 257 -2.12 18.05 14.12
C LEU A 257 -2.39 17.08 15.27
N TYR A 258 -2.98 15.94 14.92
CA TYR A 258 -3.29 14.82 15.81
C TYR A 258 -2.96 13.51 15.10
N TYR A 259 -2.76 12.43 15.87
CA TYR A 259 -2.61 11.09 15.32
C TYR A 259 -3.54 10.11 16.05
N THR A 260 -4.04 9.10 15.34
CA THR A 260 -4.92 8.08 15.89
C THR A 260 -4.08 6.92 16.42
N SER A 261 -4.33 6.51 17.66
CA SER A 261 -3.78 5.28 18.26
C SER A 261 -4.92 4.33 18.64
N ILE A 262 -4.59 3.10 19.07
CA ILE A 262 -5.59 2.12 19.54
C ILE A 262 -6.45 2.63 20.72
N ASP A 263 -5.89 3.55 21.51
CA ASP A 263 -6.56 4.18 22.66
C ASP A 263 -7.31 5.47 22.27
N GLY A 264 -7.42 5.76 20.97
CA GLY A 264 -8.02 6.96 20.41
C GLY A 264 -7.01 8.02 19.93
N PRO A 265 -7.52 9.19 19.49
CA PRO A 265 -6.73 10.30 18.98
C PRO A 265 -5.90 10.96 20.08
N ARG A 266 -4.63 11.20 19.78
CA ARG A 266 -3.65 11.78 20.69
C ARG A 266 -3.01 13.02 20.06
N THR A 267 -2.64 13.96 20.92
CA THR A 267 -1.74 15.06 20.54
C THR A 267 -0.33 14.49 20.43
N PRO A 268 0.35 14.61 19.28
CA PRO A 268 1.76 14.23 19.19
C PRO A 268 2.58 15.11 20.14
N ALA A 269 3.42 14.47 20.95
CA ALA A 269 4.29 15.19 21.89
C ALA A 269 5.26 16.14 21.16
N ASN A 270 5.66 15.75 19.94
CA ASN A 270 6.40 16.56 19.00
C ASN A 270 5.96 16.18 17.58
N VAL A 271 5.90 17.16 16.69
CA VAL A 271 5.81 16.95 15.24
C VAL A 271 7.13 17.38 14.67
N ILE A 272 7.77 16.48 13.92
CA ILE A 272 8.96 16.83 13.17
C ILE A 272 8.60 16.67 11.70
N PRO A 273 8.56 17.75 10.91
CA PRO A 273 8.35 17.61 9.48
C PRO A 273 9.48 16.75 8.91
N VAL A 274 9.12 15.59 8.37
CA VAL A 274 10.04 14.73 7.63
C VAL A 274 10.32 15.45 6.32
N ARG A 275 11.47 16.13 6.26
CA ARG A 275 11.83 16.97 5.13
C ARG A 275 12.25 16.09 3.96
N ARG A 276 11.93 16.54 2.74
CA ARG A 276 12.51 15.94 1.54
C ARG A 276 14.03 16.14 1.54
N GLY A 277 14.74 15.11 1.10
CA GLY A 277 16.13 15.22 0.70
C GLY A 277 16.27 15.98 -0.62
N PHE A 278 17.48 16.00 -1.17
CA PHE A 278 17.80 16.65 -2.44
C PHE A 278 16.85 16.20 -3.57
N ASN A 279 16.51 17.12 -4.47
CA ASN A 279 15.69 16.85 -5.64
C ASN A 279 16.41 15.96 -6.67
N SER A 280 17.74 16.07 -6.76
CA SER A 280 18.55 15.28 -7.69
C SER A 280 20.00 15.13 -7.19
N VAL A 281 20.72 14.13 -7.71
CA VAL A 281 22.15 13.95 -7.49
C VAL A 281 22.94 15.19 -7.93
N ALA A 282 22.51 15.87 -8.99
CA ALA A 282 23.15 17.11 -9.44
C ALA A 282 23.07 18.24 -8.40
N GLU A 283 21.90 18.43 -7.77
CA GLU A 283 21.71 19.43 -6.70
C GLU A 283 22.52 19.07 -5.45
N MET A 284 22.57 17.79 -5.11
CA MET A 284 23.41 17.27 -4.04
C MET A 284 24.89 17.59 -4.32
N LEU A 285 25.40 17.28 -5.51
CA LEU A 285 26.80 17.54 -5.88
C LEU A 285 27.13 19.04 -5.95
N ALA A 286 26.13 19.89 -6.19
CA ALA A 286 26.28 21.35 -6.13
C ALA A 286 26.33 21.92 -4.70
N THR A 287 26.08 21.10 -3.67
CA THR A 287 26.05 21.52 -2.26
C THR A 287 27.33 21.10 -1.54
N PRO A 288 28.27 22.02 -1.26
CA PRO A 288 29.55 21.67 -0.65
C PRO A 288 29.39 20.99 0.72
N GLY A 289 30.07 19.86 0.92
CA GLY A 289 30.08 19.15 2.18
C GLY A 289 28.85 18.29 2.45
N PHE A 290 28.02 18.02 1.43
CA PHE A 290 26.82 17.17 1.58
C PHE A 290 27.09 15.87 2.37
N THR A 291 26.08 15.41 3.11
CA THR A 291 26.20 14.25 4.00
C THR A 291 25.26 13.12 3.61
N TRP A 292 25.76 11.88 3.61
CA TRP A 292 24.99 10.66 3.34
C TRP A 292 24.90 9.78 4.58
N ALA A 293 23.72 9.24 4.88
CA ALA A 293 23.54 8.35 6.02
C ALA A 293 23.95 6.90 5.67
N HIS A 294 25.16 6.50 6.07
CA HIS A 294 25.71 5.15 5.87
C HIS A 294 24.85 4.11 6.56
N ARG A 295 24.13 3.28 5.80
CA ARG A 295 23.16 2.29 6.32
C ARG A 295 22.11 2.90 7.25
N GLY A 296 21.71 4.16 7.00
CA GLY A 296 20.84 4.93 7.90
C GLY A 296 21.53 5.48 9.15
N GLY A 297 22.86 5.44 9.23
CA GLY A 297 23.63 5.88 10.40
C GLY A 297 24.00 4.74 11.33
N SER A 298 24.67 3.71 10.80
CA SER A 298 24.95 2.45 11.51
C SER A 298 25.79 2.53 12.80
N ALA A 299 26.48 3.65 13.07
CA ALA A 299 27.14 3.85 14.36
C ALA A 299 26.17 4.41 15.42
N SER A 300 25.08 5.02 14.98
CA SER A 300 24.06 5.66 15.81
C SER A 300 22.82 4.81 16.03
N TYR A 301 22.45 3.96 15.06
CA TYR A 301 21.17 3.25 15.03
C TYR A 301 21.33 1.84 14.42
N PRO A 302 20.34 0.92 14.62
CA PRO A 302 20.35 -0.40 13.99
C PRO A 302 20.35 -0.31 12.47
N GLU A 303 21.43 -0.79 11.86
CA GLU A 303 21.72 -0.55 10.45
C GLU A 303 20.61 -1.02 9.50
N MET A 304 20.33 -0.25 8.45
CA MET A 304 19.34 -0.55 7.39
C MET A 304 17.92 -0.89 7.90
N SER A 305 17.54 -0.34 9.05
CA SER A 305 16.18 -0.42 9.59
C SER A 305 15.37 0.84 9.28
N LEU A 306 14.03 0.72 9.34
CA LEU A 306 13.14 1.87 9.16
C LEU A 306 13.42 2.92 10.22
N PHE A 307 13.69 2.48 11.46
CA PHE A 307 14.08 3.35 12.55
C PHE A 307 15.33 4.16 12.21
N ALA A 308 16.42 3.53 11.76
CA ALA A 308 17.65 4.23 11.41
C ALA A 308 17.46 5.26 10.30
N TYR A 309 16.78 4.87 9.20
CA TYR A 309 16.48 5.81 8.13
C TYR A 309 15.61 6.97 8.61
N THR A 310 14.58 6.70 9.42
CA THR A 310 13.71 7.74 9.98
C THR A 310 14.51 8.72 10.84
N GLN A 311 15.40 8.23 11.70
CA GLN A 311 16.24 9.11 12.53
C GLN A 311 17.20 9.97 11.69
N ALA A 312 17.80 9.39 10.65
CA ALA A 312 18.64 10.16 9.73
C ALA A 312 17.83 11.25 8.99
N VAL A 313 16.66 10.91 8.44
CA VAL A 313 15.81 11.86 7.73
C VAL A 313 15.29 12.95 8.65
N VAL A 314 14.87 12.61 9.88
CA VAL A 314 14.43 13.56 10.90
C VAL A 314 15.52 14.57 11.25
N ARG A 315 16.80 14.16 11.25
CA ARG A 315 17.92 15.10 11.44
C ARG A 315 18.23 15.94 10.21
N GLY A 316 17.73 15.57 9.03
CA GLY A 316 17.90 16.33 7.79
C GLY A 316 18.91 15.73 6.81
N TYR A 317 19.28 14.45 6.94
CA TYR A 317 20.09 13.77 5.93
C TYR A 317 19.29 13.62 4.63
N GLY A 318 19.73 14.34 3.59
CA GLY A 318 19.06 14.31 2.28
C GLY A 318 19.39 13.10 1.40
N VAL A 319 20.29 12.22 1.85
CA VAL A 319 20.78 11.06 1.09
C VAL A 319 20.93 9.86 2.01
N LEU A 320 20.41 8.72 1.58
CA LEU A 320 20.41 7.48 2.34
C LEU A 320 21.25 6.43 1.60
N GLU A 321 22.14 5.74 2.32
CA GLU A 321 22.86 4.59 1.76
C GLU A 321 22.23 3.29 2.26
N VAL A 322 22.11 2.33 1.36
CA VAL A 322 21.63 0.98 1.63
C VAL A 322 22.56 -0.04 0.99
N SER A 323 22.88 -1.09 1.75
CA SER A 323 23.52 -2.29 1.23
C SER A 323 22.47 -3.38 1.10
N LEU A 324 22.48 -4.10 -0.03
CA LEU A 324 21.48 -5.11 -0.32
C LEU A 324 22.09 -6.51 -0.43
N ALA A 325 21.38 -7.46 0.15
CA ALA A 325 21.53 -8.89 -0.11
C ALA A 325 20.28 -9.44 -0.77
N ARG A 326 20.38 -10.65 -1.31
CA ARG A 326 19.29 -11.35 -1.99
C ARG A 326 19.11 -12.74 -1.39
N THR A 327 17.87 -13.08 -1.05
CA THR A 327 17.49 -14.40 -0.52
C THR A 327 17.45 -15.46 -1.62
N SER A 328 17.33 -16.73 -1.23
CA SER A 328 17.25 -17.88 -2.14
C SER A 328 15.98 -17.88 -2.99
N ASP A 329 14.89 -17.33 -2.47
CA ASP A 329 13.60 -17.11 -3.13
C ASP A 329 13.50 -15.75 -3.84
N GLY A 330 14.58 -14.96 -3.84
CA GLY A 330 14.75 -13.79 -4.70
C GLY A 330 14.26 -12.45 -4.17
N VAL A 331 14.09 -12.33 -2.87
CA VAL A 331 13.79 -11.07 -2.20
C VAL A 331 15.08 -10.31 -1.93
N TRP A 332 15.09 -9.04 -2.33
CA TRP A 332 16.16 -8.10 -2.00
C TRP A 332 15.87 -7.40 -0.69
N PHE A 333 16.86 -7.33 0.20
CA PHE A 333 16.68 -6.76 1.53
C PHE A 333 17.95 -6.10 2.06
N GLY A 334 17.78 -5.21 3.04
CA GLY A 334 18.86 -4.48 3.69
C GLY A 334 19.80 -5.42 4.46
N LEU A 335 21.01 -5.62 3.96
CA LEU A 335 22.08 -6.36 4.64
C LEU A 335 23.43 -6.00 4.03
N HIS A 336 24.40 -5.70 4.89
CA HIS A 336 25.75 -5.36 4.47
C HIS A 336 26.64 -6.60 4.27
N ASP A 337 26.51 -7.57 5.18
CA ASP A 337 27.38 -8.73 5.25
C ASP A 337 26.83 -9.86 4.36
N ILE A 338 27.60 -10.94 4.21
CA ILE A 338 27.15 -12.11 3.46
C ILE A 338 26.07 -12.92 4.21
N SER A 339 26.02 -12.79 5.54
CA SER A 339 25.05 -13.42 6.44
C SER A 339 24.50 -12.42 7.45
N THR A 340 23.37 -12.75 8.05
CA THR A 340 22.74 -12.00 9.15
C THR A 340 23.43 -12.27 10.50
N ASP A 341 24.42 -13.16 10.56
CA ASP A 341 25.04 -13.64 11.80
C ASP A 341 25.48 -12.53 12.76
N ARG A 342 26.21 -11.52 12.25
CA ARG A 342 26.67 -10.38 13.05
C ARG A 342 25.50 -9.53 13.54
N THR A 343 24.51 -9.28 12.69
CA THR A 343 23.39 -8.37 12.98
C THR A 343 22.34 -9.04 13.88
N SER A 344 22.15 -10.36 13.76
CA SER A 344 21.17 -11.15 14.53
C SER A 344 21.76 -11.89 15.73
N GLY A 345 23.07 -11.85 15.96
CA GLY A 345 23.72 -12.50 17.12
C GLY A 345 23.68 -14.03 17.09
N GLY A 346 23.75 -14.64 15.90
CA GLY A 346 23.63 -16.10 15.73
C GLY A 346 24.46 -16.65 14.57
N THR A 347 24.16 -17.88 14.14
CA THR A 347 24.78 -18.53 12.97
C THR A 347 23.68 -19.14 12.09
N TYR A 348 23.27 -18.35 11.11
CA TYR A 348 22.21 -18.64 10.15
C TYR A 348 22.77 -18.96 8.76
N GLY A 349 24.02 -18.54 8.49
CA GLY A 349 24.70 -18.76 7.22
C GLY A 349 24.30 -17.74 6.16
N ASN A 350 24.81 -17.93 4.94
CA ASN A 350 24.67 -16.94 3.86
C ASN A 350 23.21 -16.58 3.58
N ALA A 351 22.93 -15.30 3.42
CA ALA A 351 21.60 -14.80 3.07
C ALA A 351 21.05 -15.44 1.78
N SER A 352 21.93 -15.71 0.81
CA SER A 352 21.58 -16.38 -0.46
C SER A 352 21.15 -17.84 -0.31
N SER A 353 21.32 -18.44 0.88
CA SER A 353 20.86 -19.80 1.21
C SER A 353 19.59 -19.82 2.04
N GLN A 354 19.05 -18.65 2.41
CA GLN A 354 17.86 -18.50 3.24
C GLN A 354 16.71 -17.91 2.43
N THR A 355 15.47 -18.31 2.70
CA THR A 355 14.26 -17.68 2.14
C THR A 355 13.93 -16.38 2.87
N TRP A 356 13.09 -15.53 2.29
CA TRP A 356 12.64 -14.32 2.98
C TRP A 356 11.94 -14.62 4.31
N ALA A 357 11.10 -15.66 4.37
CA ALA A 357 10.44 -16.07 5.61
C ALA A 357 11.45 -16.44 6.72
N GLN A 358 12.60 -17.03 6.37
CA GLN A 358 13.67 -17.34 7.33
C GLN A 358 14.42 -16.09 7.80
N ILE A 359 14.65 -15.12 6.91
CA ILE A 359 15.24 -13.82 7.26
C ILE A 359 14.28 -13.00 8.13
N GLN A 360 12.99 -12.99 7.80
CA GLN A 360 11.96 -12.23 8.52
C GLN A 360 11.74 -12.76 9.95
N ALA A 361 12.00 -14.05 10.19
CA ALA A 361 11.98 -14.64 11.53
C ALA A 361 13.16 -14.20 12.42
N GLN A 362 14.15 -13.50 11.86
CA GLN A 362 15.29 -12.95 12.58
C GLN A 362 15.07 -11.47 12.92
N GLN A 363 15.98 -10.91 13.72
CA GLN A 363 15.93 -9.52 14.14
C GLN A 363 17.33 -8.92 14.04
N ASN A 364 17.43 -7.69 13.55
CA ASN A 364 18.62 -6.89 13.67
C ASN A 364 18.75 -6.38 15.11
N LEU A 365 19.75 -6.89 15.83
CA LEU A 365 20.00 -6.66 17.25
C LEU A 365 21.14 -5.65 17.50
N ILE A 366 21.82 -5.18 16.46
CA ILE A 366 22.99 -4.32 16.63
C ILE A 366 22.62 -2.86 16.60
N GLY A 367 23.41 -2.04 17.30
CA GLY A 367 23.22 -0.60 17.37
C GLY A 367 22.33 -0.17 18.55
N PRO A 368 22.38 1.11 18.95
CA PRO A 368 21.51 1.65 20.00
C PRO A 368 20.03 1.67 19.57
N GLY A 369 19.16 1.00 20.33
CA GLY A 369 17.72 0.97 20.09
C GLY A 369 17.10 -0.40 20.35
N ASP A 370 15.79 -0.52 20.13
CA ASP A 370 15.10 -1.81 20.16
C ASP A 370 15.47 -2.65 18.93
N PRO A 371 15.44 -3.99 19.02
CA PRO A 371 15.55 -4.88 17.87
C PRO A 371 14.66 -4.44 16.71
N GLN A 372 15.21 -4.48 15.50
CA GLN A 372 14.49 -4.07 14.29
C GLN A 372 14.31 -5.24 13.33
N PRO A 373 13.20 -5.32 12.59
CA PRO A 373 13.07 -6.28 11.50
C PRO A 373 14.03 -5.90 10.35
N TYR A 374 14.45 -6.90 9.58
CA TYR A 374 15.06 -6.66 8.28
C TYR A 374 14.02 -6.08 7.32
N MET A 375 14.43 -5.11 6.50
CA MET A 375 13.56 -4.48 5.52
C MET A 375 13.83 -5.01 4.12
N ARG A 376 12.76 -5.30 3.38
CA ARG A 376 12.83 -5.53 1.94
C ARG A 376 13.13 -4.22 1.21
N TRP A 377 13.69 -4.34 0.02
CA TRP A 377 13.95 -3.20 -0.85
C TRP A 377 12.69 -2.38 -1.12
N GLU A 378 11.56 -3.04 -1.39
CA GLU A 378 10.29 -2.37 -1.70
C GLU A 378 9.76 -1.55 -0.51
N GLU A 379 10.04 -1.98 0.72
CA GLU A 379 9.68 -1.26 1.95
C GLU A 379 10.53 -0.01 2.13
N ILE A 380 11.82 -0.09 1.79
CA ILE A 380 12.76 1.05 1.82
C ILE A 380 12.36 2.10 0.76
N VAL A 381 12.04 1.65 -0.46
CA VAL A 381 11.58 2.51 -1.56
C VAL A 381 10.23 3.14 -1.23
N ALA A 382 9.28 2.37 -0.69
CA ALA A 382 7.98 2.91 -0.28
C ALA A 382 8.13 4.02 0.76
N ALA A 383 9.08 3.88 1.69
CA ALA A 383 9.30 4.89 2.73
C ALA A 383 9.96 6.17 2.20
N TYR A 384 11.01 6.07 1.37
CA TYR A 384 11.87 7.23 1.05
C TYR A 384 12.23 7.40 -0.43
N GLY A 385 11.83 6.49 -1.32
CA GLY A 385 12.17 6.50 -2.75
C GLY A 385 11.73 7.76 -3.50
N SER A 386 10.59 8.33 -3.11
CA SER A 386 10.05 9.56 -3.71
C SER A 386 10.60 10.85 -3.10
N THR A 387 11.37 10.77 -2.01
CA THR A 387 11.76 11.93 -1.20
C THR A 387 13.27 12.10 -1.03
N HIS A 388 14.07 11.06 -1.21
CA HIS A 388 15.51 11.07 -0.96
C HIS A 388 16.31 10.49 -2.13
N ILE A 389 17.61 10.78 -2.15
CA ILE A 389 18.58 10.10 -3.02
C ILE A 389 19.02 8.81 -2.33
N PHE A 390 19.19 7.74 -3.11
CA PHE A 390 19.72 6.47 -2.65
C PHE A 390 21.11 6.18 -3.21
N VAL A 391 22.02 5.81 -2.31
CA VAL A 391 23.30 5.19 -2.62
C VAL A 391 23.17 3.69 -2.37
N ILE A 392 23.29 2.86 -3.41
CA ILE A 392 22.85 1.45 -3.35
C ILE A 392 24.01 0.52 -3.64
N ASP A 393 24.32 -0.38 -2.70
CA ASP A 393 25.44 -1.33 -2.79
C ASP A 393 24.92 -2.78 -2.95
N PRO A 394 25.19 -3.48 -4.07
CA PRO A 394 24.77 -4.87 -4.27
C PRO A 394 25.61 -5.89 -3.49
N LYS A 395 26.72 -5.48 -2.85
CA LYS A 395 27.57 -6.36 -2.03
C LYS A 395 27.89 -7.69 -2.73
N TYR A 396 27.70 -8.80 -2.02
CA TYR A 396 28.07 -10.14 -2.45
C TYR A 396 27.17 -10.70 -3.57
N THR A 397 26.10 -10.00 -3.96
CA THR A 397 25.14 -10.47 -4.97
C THR A 397 25.53 -10.06 -6.40
N LEU A 398 26.50 -9.16 -6.56
CA LEU A 398 26.86 -8.56 -7.85
C LEU A 398 27.14 -9.61 -8.95
N GLY A 399 27.88 -10.67 -8.62
CA GLY A 399 28.40 -11.62 -9.60
C GLY A 399 27.30 -12.30 -10.44
N SER A 400 26.24 -12.79 -9.80
CA SER A 400 25.17 -13.53 -10.46
C SER A 400 23.95 -12.68 -10.80
N TYR A 401 23.74 -11.56 -10.11
CA TYR A 401 22.47 -10.84 -10.14
C TYR A 401 22.58 -9.38 -10.58
N ARG A 402 23.71 -8.95 -11.17
CA ARG A 402 23.91 -7.56 -11.62
C ARG A 402 22.74 -7.02 -12.48
N THR A 403 22.29 -7.77 -13.48
CA THR A 403 21.21 -7.31 -14.37
C THR A 403 19.89 -7.19 -13.62
N GLU A 404 19.58 -8.16 -12.77
CA GLU A 404 18.38 -8.12 -11.94
C GLU A 404 18.41 -6.92 -10.99
N PHE A 405 19.52 -6.70 -10.30
CA PHE A 405 19.75 -5.57 -9.40
C PHE A 405 19.55 -4.23 -10.11
N LEU A 406 20.20 -4.02 -11.26
CA LEU A 406 20.08 -2.75 -11.98
C LEU A 406 18.66 -2.53 -12.55
N ASN A 407 17.99 -3.59 -13.01
CA ASN A 407 16.60 -3.50 -13.47
C ASN A 407 15.65 -3.16 -12.32
N MET A 408 15.83 -3.80 -11.16
CA MET A 408 15.06 -3.49 -9.94
C MET A 408 15.20 -2.01 -9.58
N VAL A 409 16.43 -1.52 -9.43
CA VAL A 409 16.67 -0.10 -9.11
C VAL A 409 16.08 0.84 -10.16
N SER A 410 16.22 0.53 -11.46
CA SER A 410 15.69 1.36 -12.55
C SER A 410 14.18 1.37 -12.65
N ASN A 411 13.50 0.31 -12.21
CA ASN A 411 12.04 0.27 -12.19
C ASN A 411 11.47 1.05 -11.01
N ASP A 412 12.21 1.09 -9.90
CA ASP A 412 11.69 1.58 -8.62
C ASP A 412 12.07 3.04 -8.33
N LEU A 413 13.16 3.55 -8.92
CA LEU A 413 13.66 4.90 -8.66
C LEU A 413 14.00 5.65 -9.95
N ALA A 414 13.70 6.95 -9.96
CA ALA A 414 14.12 7.85 -11.02
C ALA A 414 15.65 7.99 -11.03
N SER A 415 16.27 8.00 -12.21
CA SER A 415 17.72 7.97 -12.35
C SER A 415 18.41 9.17 -11.71
N GLU A 416 17.77 10.35 -11.66
CA GLU A 416 18.30 11.51 -10.97
C GLU A 416 18.40 11.37 -9.44
N ARG A 417 17.91 10.27 -8.86
CA ARG A 417 17.95 9.97 -7.42
C ARG A 417 18.81 8.76 -7.05
N VAL A 418 19.58 8.22 -8.00
CA VAL A 418 20.29 6.96 -7.81
C VAL A 418 21.79 7.14 -7.96
N ILE A 419 22.54 6.60 -7.00
CA ILE A 419 23.98 6.40 -7.04
C ILE A 419 24.27 4.92 -6.81
N ILE A 420 24.86 4.23 -7.79
CA ILE A 420 25.26 2.82 -7.62
C ILE A 420 26.66 2.74 -7.00
N LYS A 421 26.76 2.07 -5.85
CA LYS A 421 27.96 1.97 -5.04
C LYS A 421 28.60 0.59 -5.16
N TYR A 422 29.93 0.53 -5.16
CA TYR A 422 30.67 -0.72 -4.93
C TYR A 422 32.12 -0.46 -4.53
N SER A 423 32.86 -1.53 -4.14
CA SER A 423 34.31 -1.44 -4.01
C SER A 423 34.91 -1.02 -5.35
N GLY A 424 35.77 0.01 -5.35
CA GLY A 424 36.18 0.68 -6.58
C GLY A 424 37.08 -0.14 -7.51
N GLY A 425 37.75 -1.18 -6.98
CA GLY A 425 38.73 -1.99 -7.71
C GLY A 425 38.15 -3.24 -8.40
N GLY A 426 38.72 -3.57 -9.56
CA GLY A 426 38.48 -4.84 -10.28
C GLY A 426 37.50 -4.75 -11.45
N SER A 427 37.64 -5.68 -12.41
CA SER A 427 36.86 -5.68 -13.66
C SER A 427 35.35 -5.89 -13.46
N GLY A 428 34.94 -6.65 -12.44
CA GLY A 428 33.52 -6.79 -12.10
C GLY A 428 32.92 -5.47 -11.60
N ALA A 429 33.69 -4.71 -10.82
CA ALA A 429 33.29 -3.42 -10.27
C ALA A 429 33.13 -2.36 -11.38
N THR A 430 34.08 -2.30 -12.32
CA THR A 430 33.97 -1.38 -13.46
C THR A 430 32.88 -1.79 -14.43
N ALA A 431 32.62 -3.09 -14.60
CA ALA A 431 31.50 -3.57 -15.40
C ALA A 431 30.13 -3.24 -14.76
N LEU A 432 30.02 -3.17 -13.43
CA LEU A 432 28.85 -2.61 -12.75
C LEU A 432 28.71 -1.12 -13.03
N SER A 433 29.79 -0.35 -12.82
CA SER A 433 29.78 1.10 -13.00
C SER A 433 29.37 1.49 -14.43
N THR A 434 29.94 0.84 -15.44
CA THR A 434 29.58 1.08 -16.85
C THR A 434 28.12 0.77 -17.14
N ALA A 435 27.60 -0.35 -16.60
CA ALA A 435 26.20 -0.73 -16.82
C ALA A 435 25.21 0.21 -16.12
N ALA A 436 25.54 0.67 -14.91
CA ALA A 436 24.74 1.65 -14.17
C ALA A 436 24.71 3.01 -14.89
N GLN A 437 25.87 3.49 -15.37
CA GLN A 437 25.94 4.74 -16.14
C GLN A 437 25.14 4.67 -17.45
N ALA A 438 25.08 3.50 -18.10
CA ALA A 438 24.25 3.30 -19.29
C ALA A 438 22.74 3.45 -19.01
N LEU A 439 22.31 3.33 -17.75
CA LEU A 439 20.94 3.58 -17.28
C LEU A 439 20.74 5.03 -16.80
N GLY A 440 21.77 5.87 -16.89
CA GLY A 440 21.74 7.26 -16.44
C GLY A 440 21.98 7.44 -14.93
N PHE A 441 22.43 6.42 -14.22
CA PHE A 441 22.80 6.53 -12.81
C PHE A 441 24.21 7.09 -12.65
N GLU A 442 24.39 7.88 -11.58
CA GLU A 442 25.71 8.15 -11.05
C GLU A 442 26.24 6.89 -10.33
N THR A 443 27.55 6.80 -10.18
CA THR A 443 28.26 5.66 -9.59
C THR A 443 29.37 6.07 -8.64
N TRP A 444 29.46 5.40 -7.49
CA TRP A 444 30.45 5.67 -6.45
C TRP A 444 31.35 4.45 -6.17
N GLY A 445 32.63 4.59 -6.50
CA GLY A 445 33.65 3.57 -6.24
C GLY A 445 34.48 3.94 -5.02
N TYR A 446 34.39 3.17 -3.93
CA TYR A 446 35.17 3.45 -2.73
C TYR A 446 36.52 2.72 -2.72
N PHE A 447 37.55 3.44 -2.26
CA PHE A 447 38.94 3.01 -2.18
C PHE A 447 39.52 3.30 -0.80
N TYR A 448 40.50 2.50 -0.40
CA TYR A 448 41.25 2.68 0.84
C TYR A 448 42.69 3.16 0.56
N ALA A 449 43.46 3.41 1.61
CA ALA A 449 44.84 3.87 1.48
C ALA A 449 45.73 2.86 0.72
N GLU A 450 45.43 1.57 0.84
CA GLU A 450 46.12 0.48 0.16
C GLU A 450 45.89 0.51 -1.36
N ASP A 451 44.85 1.19 -1.83
CA ASP A 451 44.53 1.34 -3.26
C ASP A 451 45.28 2.49 -3.93
N ALA A 452 46.02 3.29 -3.16
CA ALA A 452 46.81 4.40 -3.66
C ALA A 452 47.91 3.93 -4.65
N SER A 453 48.60 4.88 -5.27
CA SER A 453 49.70 4.54 -6.16
C SER A 453 50.84 3.83 -5.43
N ALA A 454 51.68 3.14 -6.20
CA ALA A 454 52.92 2.56 -5.68
C ALA A 454 53.84 3.63 -5.05
N ALA A 455 53.77 4.90 -5.50
CA ALA A 455 54.54 6.00 -4.91
C ALA A 455 54.08 6.36 -3.49
N GLN A 456 52.83 6.04 -3.14
CA GLN A 456 52.28 6.19 -1.79
C GLN A 456 52.23 4.85 -1.03
N GLY A 457 52.85 3.79 -1.57
CA GLY A 457 52.91 2.47 -0.96
C GLY A 457 51.68 1.59 -1.19
N GLY A 458 50.79 1.95 -2.12
CA GLY A 458 49.60 1.17 -2.47
C GLY A 458 49.78 0.26 -3.68
N ASN A 459 48.68 -0.37 -4.09
CA ASN A 459 48.60 -1.36 -5.16
C ASN A 459 48.25 -0.77 -6.55
N GLY A 460 48.01 0.54 -6.66
CA GLY A 460 47.67 1.24 -7.90
C GLY A 460 46.23 1.08 -8.38
N ASN A 461 45.34 0.52 -7.55
CA ASN A 461 43.93 0.31 -7.91
C ASN A 461 43.19 1.62 -8.17
N LEU A 462 43.46 2.68 -7.41
CA LEU A 462 42.81 3.98 -7.58
C LEU A 462 43.05 4.53 -8.99
N GLN A 463 44.30 4.51 -9.45
CA GLN A 463 44.65 5.00 -10.79
C GLN A 463 44.11 4.07 -11.88
N THR A 464 44.13 2.77 -11.65
CA THR A 464 43.70 1.77 -12.63
C THR A 464 42.18 1.77 -12.83
N TRP A 465 41.41 1.86 -11.74
CA TRP A 465 39.96 1.60 -11.75
C TRP A 465 39.12 2.84 -11.44
N GLY A 466 39.66 3.84 -10.74
CA GLY A 466 38.98 5.12 -10.46
C GLY A 466 38.41 5.84 -11.70
N PRO A 467 39.07 5.80 -12.88
CA PRO A 467 38.51 6.40 -14.10
C PRO A 467 37.12 5.88 -14.53
N TYR A 468 36.69 4.70 -14.08
CA TYR A 468 35.39 4.12 -14.45
C TYR A 468 34.21 4.59 -13.60
N TRP A 469 34.45 5.29 -12.49
CA TRP A 469 33.43 5.72 -11.53
C TRP A 469 33.09 7.18 -11.69
N THR A 470 31.84 7.61 -11.52
CA THR A 470 31.52 9.05 -11.60
C THR A 470 31.95 9.82 -10.35
N LEU A 471 31.92 9.15 -9.19
CA LEU A 471 32.29 9.66 -7.87
C LEU A 471 33.36 8.72 -7.28
N ILE A 472 34.33 9.30 -6.56
CA ILE A 472 35.41 8.56 -5.92
C ILE A 472 35.20 8.54 -4.42
N GLY A 473 35.40 7.40 -3.77
CA GLY A 473 35.45 7.32 -2.31
C GLY A 473 36.87 7.18 -1.82
N MET A 474 37.27 7.96 -0.82
CA MET A 474 38.55 7.77 -0.14
C MET A 474 38.36 7.67 1.36
N VAL A 475 39.07 6.71 1.97
CA VAL A 475 39.00 6.53 3.42
C VAL A 475 39.54 7.77 4.13
N ARG A 476 38.81 8.27 5.15
CA ARG A 476 39.16 9.49 5.88
C ARG A 476 40.53 9.42 6.54
N SER A 477 40.96 8.23 6.95
CA SER A 477 42.28 7.98 7.56
C SER A 477 43.46 8.01 6.58
N ALA A 478 43.22 8.06 5.26
CA ALA A 478 44.29 8.18 4.28
C ALA A 478 45.03 9.53 4.43
N SER A 479 46.31 9.54 4.05
CA SER A 479 47.13 10.76 4.09
C SER A 479 46.66 11.80 3.08
N GLN A 480 47.01 13.08 3.28
CA GLN A 480 46.72 14.14 2.31
C GLN A 480 47.29 13.82 0.92
N ALA A 481 48.46 13.19 0.84
CA ALA A 481 49.08 12.81 -0.43
C ALA A 481 48.21 11.81 -1.21
N ILE A 482 47.63 10.83 -0.53
CA ILE A 482 46.69 9.87 -1.15
C ILE A 482 45.38 10.57 -1.54
N TRP A 483 44.87 11.47 -0.71
CA TRP A 483 43.70 12.29 -1.06
C TRP A 483 43.94 13.14 -2.32
N ASN A 484 45.14 13.71 -2.48
CA ASN A 484 45.51 14.46 -3.68
C ASN A 484 45.50 13.57 -4.93
N GLU A 485 45.85 12.28 -4.82
CA GLU A 485 45.73 11.33 -5.95
C GLU A 485 44.27 11.09 -6.34
N ALA A 486 43.37 10.96 -5.37
CA ALA A 486 41.93 10.80 -5.63
C ALA A 486 41.34 12.06 -6.27
N ILE A 487 41.70 13.24 -5.75
CA ILE A 487 41.26 14.54 -6.27
C ILE A 487 41.80 14.77 -7.69
N ALA A 488 43.02 14.33 -7.99
CA ALA A 488 43.64 14.45 -9.31
C ALA A 488 42.89 13.70 -10.42
N LEU A 489 41.97 12.78 -10.09
CA LEU A 489 41.07 12.16 -11.07
C LEU A 489 40.02 13.14 -11.63
N GLY A 490 39.86 14.33 -11.04
CA GLY A 490 38.95 15.38 -11.52
C GLY A 490 37.48 15.08 -11.24
N LYS A 491 37.19 14.26 -10.23
CA LYS A 491 35.85 13.80 -9.85
C LYS A 491 35.55 14.16 -8.40
N PRO A 492 34.27 14.34 -8.01
CA PRO A 492 33.92 14.55 -6.61
C PRO A 492 34.42 13.38 -5.74
N VAL A 493 35.13 13.71 -4.66
CA VAL A 493 35.67 12.73 -3.71
C VAL A 493 34.83 12.73 -2.44
N ILE A 494 34.36 11.56 -2.02
CA ILE A 494 33.52 11.33 -0.86
C ILE A 494 34.35 10.69 0.26
N GLY A 495 34.42 11.36 1.40
CA GLY A 495 35.10 10.85 2.58
C GLY A 495 34.30 9.73 3.26
N HIS A 496 34.94 8.60 3.57
CA HIS A 496 34.29 7.50 4.30
C HIS A 496 35.25 6.81 5.30
N VAL A 497 34.80 6.17 6.37
CA VAL A 497 33.48 6.29 6.99
C VAL A 497 33.59 7.35 8.10
N ILE A 498 32.66 8.30 8.13
CA ILE A 498 32.64 9.39 9.10
C ILE A 498 31.78 9.00 10.31
N THR A 499 32.34 9.12 11.51
CA THR A 499 31.70 8.68 12.77
C THR A 499 31.31 9.83 13.68
N ASP A 500 31.88 11.02 13.47
CA ASP A 500 31.73 12.18 14.34
C ASP A 500 32.09 13.47 13.58
N GLN A 501 31.79 14.63 14.18
CA GLN A 501 32.00 15.93 13.54
C GLN A 501 33.49 16.21 13.25
N ALA A 502 34.40 15.76 14.12
CA ALA A 502 35.83 15.97 13.91
C ALA A 502 36.34 15.22 12.66
N THR A 503 35.88 13.99 12.44
CA THR A 503 36.21 13.22 11.23
C THR A 503 35.51 13.76 9.98
N TYR A 504 34.33 14.37 10.12
CA TYR A 504 33.71 15.16 9.04
C TYR A 504 34.63 16.32 8.66
N ASP A 505 35.01 17.16 9.63
CA ASP A 505 35.82 18.37 9.39
C ASP A 505 37.20 18.00 8.81
N GLU A 506 37.80 16.90 9.28
CA GLU A 506 39.03 16.34 8.73
C GLU A 506 38.87 16.02 7.24
N ALA A 507 37.82 15.29 6.85
CA ALA A 507 37.60 14.92 5.45
C ALA A 507 37.35 16.16 4.56
N ILE A 508 36.57 17.13 5.04
CA ILE A 508 36.37 18.40 4.33
C ILE A 508 37.69 19.15 4.15
N SER A 509 38.53 19.22 5.18
CA SER A 509 39.84 19.88 5.10
C SER A 509 40.79 19.23 4.09
N LYS A 510 40.61 17.93 3.81
CA LYS A 510 41.38 17.19 2.80
C LYS A 510 40.85 17.38 1.37
N GLY A 511 39.71 18.05 1.20
CA GLY A 511 39.10 18.35 -0.09
C GLY A 511 37.92 17.46 -0.47
N ALA A 512 37.24 16.83 0.50
CA ALA A 512 36.02 16.09 0.22
C ALA A 512 34.91 16.99 -0.31
N ALA A 513 34.23 16.55 -1.37
CA ALA A 513 33.02 17.20 -1.90
C ALA A 513 31.81 16.94 -0.99
N GLY A 514 31.79 15.79 -0.33
CA GLY A 514 30.81 15.38 0.67
C GLY A 514 31.30 14.14 1.41
N VAL A 515 30.47 13.59 2.30
CA VAL A 515 30.89 12.48 3.17
C VAL A 515 29.82 11.43 3.41
N HIS A 516 30.28 10.22 3.70
CA HIS A 516 29.47 9.05 4.01
C HIS A 516 29.56 8.73 5.51
N VAL A 517 28.44 8.94 6.21
CA VAL A 517 28.37 9.13 7.67
C VAL A 517 27.65 7.98 8.36
N SER A 518 28.36 7.23 9.21
CA SER A 518 27.73 6.26 10.11
C SER A 518 27.29 6.88 11.44
N GLY A 519 27.95 7.95 11.89
CA GLY A 519 27.63 8.69 13.13
C GLY A 519 26.47 9.67 12.99
N ALA A 520 25.35 9.22 12.42
CA ALA A 520 24.24 10.09 12.03
C ALA A 520 23.44 10.68 13.20
N SER A 521 23.83 10.50 14.46
CA SER A 521 23.27 11.21 15.63
C SER A 521 24.13 12.38 16.08
N VAL A 522 25.39 12.45 15.65
CA VAL A 522 26.40 13.39 16.18
C VAL A 522 27.11 14.23 15.12
N VAL A 523 27.01 13.85 13.84
CA VAL A 523 27.47 14.68 12.71
C VAL A 523 26.32 15.56 12.26
N GLU A 524 26.51 16.85 12.14
CA GLU A 524 25.46 17.73 11.63
C GLU A 524 25.29 17.52 10.11
N PRO A 525 24.06 17.23 9.62
CA PRO A 525 23.85 17.09 8.20
C PRO A 525 23.96 18.45 7.51
N VAL A 526 24.59 18.46 6.34
CA VAL A 526 24.64 19.67 5.52
C VAL A 526 23.31 19.85 4.81
N SER A 527 22.58 20.88 5.23
CA SER A 527 21.34 21.31 4.58
C SER A 527 21.63 22.19 3.36
N TRP A 528 20.87 21.99 2.29
CA TRP A 528 20.95 22.74 1.04
C TRP A 528 19.87 23.81 0.89
N TRP A 529 19.00 23.90 1.89
CA TRP A 529 17.97 24.92 1.96
C TRP A 529 18.50 26.08 2.82
N THR A 530 18.44 27.30 2.31
CA THR A 530 18.44 28.50 3.16
C THR A 530 17.13 28.53 3.94
N GLN A 531 17.22 28.71 5.27
CA GLN A 531 16.06 28.89 6.16
C GLN A 531 15.12 29.99 5.68
#